data_AF-Q755Y8-F1
#
_entry.id   AF-Q755Y8-F1
#
_cell.length_a   1.000
_cell.length_b   1.000
_cell.length_c   1.000
_cell.angle_alpha   90.00
_cell.angle_beta   90.00
_cell.angle_gamma   90.00
#
_symmetry.space_group_name_H-M   'P 1'
#
loop_
_entity.id
_entity.type
_entity.pdbx_description
1 polymer ?
#
loop_
_entity_poly.entity_id
_entity_poly.type
_entity_poly.pdbx_seq_one_letter_code
_entity_poly.pdbx_strand_id
1 'polypeptide(L)'
;MSRNFYNYDPTVDILQPPLIPDVILKSNLKELTLPTGNQVLESLPLTAWFHRTRSNIISHLTRYEAEWETQKSAARNELHSVKSYLKGNIFNDARELYALPETNILTICAYFAGRIITNRKNWGVSAATLQSVKSSVHRPSLMARVCTSIPSKMVLPWAMAGAVFKELAPTAFDNTITSLESDILDPGFVAQYKTLWRDYYTNGAKKASIEAAELLEGKLQGYIGFARNFIIYSTR
;
A
#
# COMPACT_ATOMS: atom_id res chain seq x y z
N MET A 1 35.74 -9.49 -27.33
CA MET A 1 37.09 -8.96 -27.57
C MET A 1 36.98 -7.48 -27.91
N SER A 2 36.96 -6.60 -26.91
CA SER A 2 37.08 -5.15 -27.12
C SER A 2 38.57 -4.79 -27.16
N ARG A 3 39.07 -4.34 -28.33
CA ARG A 3 40.41 -3.77 -28.45
C ARG A 3 40.44 -2.46 -27.66
N ASN A 4 41.21 -2.43 -26.57
CA ASN A 4 41.51 -1.20 -25.84
C ASN A 4 42.48 -0.36 -26.68
N PHE A 5 41.95 0.59 -27.44
CA PHE A 5 42.73 1.48 -28.33
C PHE A 5 43.69 2.42 -27.59
N TYR A 6 43.69 2.44 -26.26
CA TYR A 6 44.44 3.39 -25.43
C TYR A 6 45.45 2.74 -24.50
N ASN A 7 45.82 1.47 -24.73
CA ASN A 7 46.98 0.90 -24.04
C ASN A 7 48.25 1.52 -24.66
N TYR A 8 48.73 2.56 -24.00
CA TYR A 8 49.93 3.31 -24.33
C TYR A 8 51.17 2.44 -24.13
N ASP A 9 51.83 2.04 -25.21
CA ASP A 9 53.12 1.36 -25.17
C ASP A 9 54.24 2.42 -25.38
N PRO A 10 55.06 2.72 -24.36
CA PRO A 10 56.04 3.81 -24.43
C PRO A 10 57.26 3.53 -25.32
N THR A 11 57.34 2.36 -25.98
CA THR A 11 58.53 1.94 -26.74
C THR A 11 58.40 2.11 -28.26
N VAL A 12 57.39 2.81 -28.78
CA VAL A 12 57.30 3.04 -30.23
C VAL A 12 58.19 4.22 -30.62
N ASP A 13 59.26 3.91 -31.36
CA ASP A 13 60.31 4.80 -31.82
C ASP A 13 59.80 6.14 -32.38
N ILE A 14 60.31 7.22 -31.79
CA ILE A 14 60.10 8.60 -32.22
C ILE A 14 60.91 8.80 -33.51
N LEU A 15 60.31 8.51 -34.66
CA LEU A 15 60.82 8.91 -35.97
C LEU A 15 61.06 10.44 -35.99
N GLN A 16 62.25 10.83 -36.42
CA GLN A 16 62.76 12.20 -36.41
C GLN A 16 61.75 13.21 -37.03
N PRO A 17 61.50 14.35 -36.37
CA PRO A 17 60.43 15.26 -36.76
C PRO A 17 60.84 16.13 -37.97
N PRO A 18 59.97 16.30 -38.99
CA PRO A 18 60.13 17.38 -39.95
C PRO A 18 59.92 18.74 -39.25
N LEU A 19 60.56 19.80 -39.74
CA LEU A 19 60.57 21.13 -39.15
C LEU A 19 59.15 21.68 -38.93
N ILE A 20 58.62 21.52 -37.72
CA ILE A 20 57.38 22.17 -37.29
C ILE A 20 57.74 23.53 -36.70
N PRO A 21 57.11 24.64 -37.11
CA PRO A 21 57.38 25.97 -36.55
C PRO A 21 57.26 25.99 -35.03
N ASP A 22 58.19 26.66 -34.34
CA ASP A 22 58.32 26.76 -32.87
C ASP A 22 57.03 27.15 -32.13
N VAL A 23 56.05 27.72 -32.84
CA VAL A 23 54.71 28.03 -32.32
C VAL A 23 53.98 26.76 -31.87
N ILE A 24 54.19 25.63 -32.55
CA ILE A 24 53.54 24.35 -32.23
C ILE A 24 54.27 23.64 -31.08
N LEU A 25 55.61 23.74 -30.98
CA LEU A 25 56.37 23.19 -29.84
C LEU A 25 56.03 23.85 -28.49
N LYS A 26 55.59 25.12 -28.50
CA LYS A 26 55.07 25.81 -27.29
C LYS A 26 53.59 25.53 -27.03
N SER A 27 52.86 25.03 -28.02
CA SER A 27 51.48 24.61 -27.82
C SER A 27 51.49 23.19 -27.28
N ASN A 28 50.70 22.89 -26.24
CA ASN A 28 50.56 21.54 -25.71
C ASN A 28 49.77 20.64 -26.69
N LEU A 29 50.24 20.55 -27.95
CA LEU A 29 49.69 19.76 -29.03
C LEU A 29 50.56 18.52 -29.23
N LYS A 30 49.94 17.35 -29.23
CA LYS A 30 50.55 16.07 -29.58
C LYS A 30 50.10 15.70 -30.98
N GLU A 31 51.04 15.43 -31.87
CA GLU A 31 50.75 14.89 -33.19
C GLU A 31 50.76 13.35 -33.13
N LEU A 32 49.67 12.72 -33.58
CA LEU A 32 49.55 11.27 -33.68
C LEU A 32 49.11 10.90 -35.09
N THR A 33 49.80 9.93 -35.70
CA THR A 33 49.38 9.30 -36.95
C THR A 33 48.48 8.11 -36.63
N LEU A 34 47.21 8.19 -37.07
CA LEU A 34 46.28 7.08 -36.98
C LEU A 34 46.76 5.92 -37.88
N PRO A 35 46.37 4.66 -37.59
CA PRO A 35 46.63 3.52 -38.49
C PRO A 35 46.09 3.70 -39.92
N THR A 36 45.15 4.63 -40.12
CA THR A 36 44.61 5.01 -41.43
C THR A 36 45.54 5.93 -42.23
N GLY A 37 46.65 6.38 -41.66
CA GLY A 37 47.57 7.35 -42.26
C GLY A 37 47.22 8.82 -42.00
N ASN A 38 46.09 9.11 -41.36
CA ASN A 38 45.68 10.48 -41.04
C ASN A 38 46.45 11.04 -39.82
N GLN A 39 46.99 12.24 -39.93
CA GLN A 39 47.58 12.98 -38.82
C GLN A 39 46.49 13.68 -38.00
N VAL A 40 46.50 13.49 -36.69
CA VAL A 40 45.62 14.18 -35.75
C VAL A 40 46.47 15.01 -34.80
N LEU A 41 46.14 16.30 -34.70
CA LEU A 41 46.70 17.20 -33.71
C LEU A 41 45.78 17.19 -32.49
N GLU A 42 46.27 16.62 -31.40
CA GLU A 42 45.56 16.49 -30.14
C GLU A 42 46.03 17.57 -29.17
N SER A 43 45.12 18.35 -28.59
CA SER A 43 45.48 19.25 -27.49
C SER A 43 45.48 18.50 -26.16
N LEU A 44 46.67 18.27 -25.61
CA LEU A 44 46.87 17.61 -24.32
C LEU A 44 45.98 18.18 -23.19
N PRO A 45 45.82 19.52 -23.00
CA PRO A 45 44.97 20.05 -21.93
C PRO A 45 43.49 19.75 -22.16
N LEU A 46 43.01 19.79 -23.40
CA LEU A 46 41.61 19.51 -23.73
C LEU A 46 41.32 18.02 -23.56
N THR A 47 42.22 17.15 -24.00
CA THR A 47 42.05 15.71 -23.81
C THR A 47 42.10 15.34 -22.33
N ALA A 48 43.04 15.91 -21.56
CA ALA A 48 43.10 15.69 -20.11
C ALA A 48 41.81 16.16 -19.42
N TRP A 49 41.28 17.34 -19.80
CA TRP A 49 40.00 17.83 -19.31
C TRP A 49 38.84 16.91 -19.69
N PHE A 50 38.76 16.45 -20.95
CA PHE A 50 37.72 15.55 -21.43
C PHE A 50 37.78 14.20 -20.71
N HIS A 51 38.98 13.63 -20.54
CA HIS A 51 39.18 12.39 -19.78
C HIS A 51 38.75 12.54 -18.33
N ARG A 52 39.10 13.64 -17.67
CA ARG A 52 38.70 13.92 -16.29
C ARG A 52 37.17 14.05 -16.16
N THR A 53 36.56 14.84 -17.04
CA THR A 53 35.10 15.03 -17.07
C THR A 53 34.37 13.72 -17.34
N ARG A 54 34.81 12.96 -18.35
CA ARG A 54 34.26 11.63 -18.67
C ARG A 54 34.43 10.66 -17.51
N SER A 55 35.61 10.60 -16.88
CA SER A 55 35.88 9.73 -15.74
C SER A 55 34.98 10.07 -14.55
N ASN A 56 34.78 11.36 -14.28
CA ASN A 56 33.87 11.81 -13.22
C ASN A 56 32.41 11.44 -13.53
N ILE A 57 31.96 11.63 -14.77
CA ILE A 57 30.59 11.25 -15.17
C ILE A 57 30.39 9.73 -15.03
N ILE A 58 31.36 8.92 -15.51
CA ILE A 58 31.30 7.46 -15.40
C ILE A 58 31.31 7.02 -13.93
N SER A 59 32.14 7.62 -13.07
CA SER A 59 32.17 7.28 -11.64
C SER A 59 30.87 7.63 -10.93
N HIS A 60 30.25 8.76 -11.26
CA HIS A 60 28.93 9.11 -10.74
C HIS A 60 27.84 8.16 -11.24
N LEU A 61 27.81 7.85 -12.54
CA LEU A 61 26.84 6.91 -13.11
C LEU A 61 26.96 5.51 -12.51
N THR A 62 28.18 4.98 -12.41
CA THR A 62 28.42 3.65 -11.80
C THR A 62 28.02 3.62 -10.32
N ARG A 63 28.25 4.72 -9.58
CA ARG A 63 27.78 4.84 -8.20
C ARG A 63 26.25 4.83 -8.11
N TYR A 64 25.56 5.62 -8.94
CA TYR A 64 24.09 5.66 -8.93
C TYR A 64 23.46 4.34 -9.38
N GLU A 65 24.05 3.67 -10.37
CA GLU A 65 23.62 2.34 -10.80
C GLU A 65 23.79 1.30 -9.68
N ALA A 66 24.92 1.33 -8.96
CA ALA A 66 25.15 0.46 -7.81
C ALA A 66 24.18 0.76 -6.65
N GLU A 67 23.91 2.04 -6.35
CA GLU A 67 22.93 2.44 -5.33
C GLU A 67 21.51 1.99 -5.72
N TRP A 68 21.13 2.14 -6.99
CA TRP A 68 19.84 1.70 -7.53
C TRP A 68 19.66 0.18 -7.44
N GLU A 69 20.64 -0.60 -7.90
CA GLU A 69 20.58 -2.06 -7.79
C GLU A 69 20.60 -2.53 -6.34
N THR A 70 21.31 -1.82 -5.45
CA THR A 70 21.27 -2.09 -4.01
C THR A 70 19.87 -1.84 -3.42
N GLN A 71 19.24 -0.71 -3.74
CA GLN A 71 17.88 -0.40 -3.26
C GLN A 71 16.83 -1.38 -3.82
N LYS A 72 16.95 -1.74 -5.10
CA LYS A 72 16.08 -2.74 -5.73
C LYS A 72 16.25 -4.12 -5.09
N SER A 73 17.48 -4.52 -4.78
CA SER A 73 17.77 -5.76 -4.06
C SER A 73 17.21 -5.73 -2.64
N ALA A 74 17.44 -4.62 -1.91
CA ALA A 74 16.89 -4.41 -0.57
C ALA A 74 15.35 -4.48 -0.57
N ALA A 75 14.67 -3.76 -1.48
CA ALA A 75 13.22 -3.79 -1.61
C ALA A 75 12.68 -5.19 -1.93
N ARG A 76 13.38 -5.95 -2.78
CA ARG A 76 13.02 -7.35 -3.07
C ARG A 76 13.16 -8.25 -1.84
N ASN A 77 14.23 -8.07 -1.06
CA ASN A 77 14.46 -8.82 0.16
C ASN A 77 13.40 -8.49 1.22
N GLU A 78 13.06 -7.22 1.41
CA GLU A 78 11.98 -6.79 2.31
C GLU A 78 10.63 -7.37 1.89
N LEU A 79 10.29 -7.29 0.60
CA LEU A 79 9.05 -7.88 0.09
C LEU A 79 9.03 -9.41 0.30
N HIS A 80 10.17 -10.08 0.09
CA HIS A 80 10.28 -11.52 0.33
C HIS A 80 10.15 -11.86 1.82
N SER A 81 10.72 -11.05 2.70
CA SER A 81 10.60 -11.17 4.16
C SER A 81 9.14 -11.03 4.59
N VAL A 82 8.46 -9.96 4.15
CA VAL A 82 7.03 -9.74 4.43
C VAL A 82 6.19 -10.88 3.89
N LYS A 83 6.41 -11.32 2.64
CA LYS A 83 5.67 -12.45 2.06
C LYS A 83 5.87 -13.74 2.86
N SER A 84 7.09 -14.02 3.30
CA SER A 84 7.42 -15.22 4.06
C SER A 84 6.78 -15.16 5.46
N TYR A 85 6.82 -14.00 6.11
CA TYR A 85 6.14 -13.75 7.37
C TYR A 85 4.62 -13.95 7.25
N LEU A 86 3.99 -13.33 6.24
CA LEU A 86 2.55 -13.47 6.00
C LEU A 86 2.16 -14.92 5.75
N LYS A 87 2.94 -15.68 4.97
CA LYS A 87 2.67 -17.10 4.69
C LYS A 87 2.88 -18.00 5.91
N GLY A 88 3.90 -17.71 6.72
CA GLY A 88 4.23 -18.51 7.90
C GLY A 88 3.27 -18.29 9.06
N ASN A 89 2.89 -17.03 9.30
CA ASN A 89 2.17 -16.64 10.51
C ASN A 89 0.67 -16.42 10.27
N ILE A 90 0.29 -15.82 9.13
CA ILE A 90 -1.11 -15.44 8.86
C ILE A 90 -1.83 -16.47 8.00
N PHE A 91 -1.31 -16.72 6.79
CA PHE A 91 -1.93 -17.61 5.81
C PHE A 91 -1.37 -19.04 5.90
N ASN A 92 -1.49 -19.65 7.07
CA ASN A 92 -0.98 -20.99 7.34
C ASN A 92 -1.98 -22.12 6.98
N ASP A 93 -3.27 -21.82 6.89
CA ASP A 93 -4.26 -22.79 6.41
C ASP A 93 -4.28 -22.85 4.87
N ALA A 94 -3.97 -24.04 4.34
CA ALA A 94 -4.00 -24.30 2.91
C ALA A 94 -5.40 -24.09 2.31
N ARG A 95 -6.48 -24.42 3.03
CA ARG A 95 -7.85 -24.30 2.52
C ARG A 95 -8.24 -22.84 2.32
N GLU A 96 -8.00 -22.00 3.32
CA GLU A 96 -8.23 -20.55 3.22
C GLU A 96 -7.32 -19.91 2.16
N LEU A 97 -6.09 -20.39 2.01
CA LEU A 97 -5.16 -19.90 0.98
C LEU A 97 -5.69 -20.13 -0.45
N TYR A 98 -6.37 -21.26 -0.72
CA TYR A 98 -7.01 -21.50 -2.01
C TYR A 98 -8.20 -20.57 -2.27
N ALA A 99 -9.00 -20.28 -1.24
CA ALA A 99 -10.15 -19.36 -1.32
C ALA A 99 -9.76 -17.88 -1.21
N LEU A 100 -8.47 -17.57 -1.03
CA LEU A 100 -7.99 -16.22 -0.78
C LEU A 100 -8.32 -15.23 -1.91
N PRO A 101 -8.23 -15.57 -3.22
CA PRO A 101 -8.60 -14.64 -4.28
C PRO A 101 -10.08 -14.22 -4.19
N GLU A 102 -10.98 -15.17 -3.96
CA GLU A 102 -12.41 -14.92 -3.82
C GLU A 102 -12.70 -14.10 -2.56
N THR A 103 -12.06 -14.47 -1.45
CA THR A 103 -12.13 -13.76 -0.16
C THR A 103 -11.69 -12.30 -0.31
N ASN A 104 -10.59 -12.05 -1.01
CA ASN A 104 -10.07 -10.70 -1.24
C ASN A 104 -11.04 -9.87 -2.08
N ILE A 105 -11.60 -10.44 -3.15
CA ILE A 105 -12.58 -9.74 -4.00
C ILE A 105 -13.80 -9.36 -3.16
N LEU A 106 -14.37 -10.30 -2.40
CA LEU A 106 -15.55 -10.05 -1.56
C LEU A 106 -15.25 -9.04 -0.44
N THR A 107 -14.06 -9.08 0.14
CA THR A 107 -13.60 -8.12 1.15
C THR A 107 -13.50 -6.71 0.57
N ILE A 108 -12.97 -6.57 -0.64
CA ILE A 108 -12.90 -5.28 -1.36
C ILE A 108 -14.31 -4.79 -1.71
N CYS A 109 -15.19 -5.68 -2.18
CA CYS A 109 -16.60 -5.36 -2.42
C CYS A 109 -17.30 -4.88 -1.14
N ALA A 110 -17.04 -5.52 0.00
CA ALA A 110 -17.58 -5.13 1.30
C ALA A 110 -17.08 -3.75 1.76
N TYR A 111 -15.79 -3.45 1.53
CA TYR A 111 -15.24 -2.12 1.76
C TYR A 111 -15.96 -1.05 0.94
N PHE A 112 -16.17 -1.30 -0.36
CA PHE A 112 -16.90 -0.38 -1.22
C PHE A 112 -18.38 -0.28 -0.86
N ALA A 113 -19.02 -1.37 -0.46
CA ALA A 113 -20.39 -1.37 0.06
C ALA A 113 -20.48 -0.47 1.31
N GLY A 114 -19.53 -0.54 2.23
CA GLY A 114 -19.45 0.37 3.37
C GLY A 114 -19.24 1.83 2.97
N ARG A 115 -18.43 2.10 1.95
CA ARG A 115 -18.28 3.46 1.38
C ARG A 115 -19.57 3.98 0.75
N ILE A 116 -20.32 3.12 0.07
CA ILE A 116 -21.62 3.45 -0.51
C ILE A 116 -22.63 3.75 0.61
N ILE A 117 -22.71 2.93 1.65
CA ILE A 117 -23.62 3.13 2.78
C ILE A 117 -23.31 4.42 3.54
N THR A 118 -22.03 4.79 3.65
CA THR A 118 -21.62 5.99 4.38
C THR A 118 -21.76 7.30 3.58
N ASN A 119 -22.10 7.21 2.30
CA ASN A 119 -22.28 8.37 1.44
C ASN A 119 -23.63 9.05 1.71
N ARG A 120 -23.59 10.32 2.13
CA ARG A 120 -24.80 11.14 2.39
C ARG A 120 -25.72 11.26 1.18
N LYS A 121 -25.17 11.30 -0.04
CA LYS A 121 -25.95 11.41 -1.27
C LYS A 121 -26.87 10.21 -1.47
N ASN A 122 -26.43 9.01 -1.06
CA ASN A 122 -27.22 7.78 -1.21
C ASN A 122 -28.43 7.74 -0.27
N TRP A 123 -28.39 8.50 0.83
CA TRP A 123 -29.53 8.67 1.75
C TRP A 123 -30.44 9.85 1.38
N GLY A 124 -30.23 10.49 0.22
CA GLY A 124 -30.97 11.70 -0.17
C GLY A 124 -30.60 12.95 0.63
N VAL A 125 -29.51 12.91 1.40
CA VAL A 125 -29.03 14.06 2.18
C VAL A 125 -28.16 14.93 1.28
N SER A 126 -28.80 15.79 0.48
CA SER A 126 -28.09 16.82 -0.28
C SER A 126 -27.45 17.83 0.69
N ALA A 127 -26.17 18.15 0.46
CA ALA A 127 -25.46 19.21 1.17
C ALA A 127 -25.79 20.61 0.63
N ALA A 128 -26.72 20.74 -0.32
CA ALA A 128 -27.19 22.03 -0.81
C ALA A 128 -28.18 22.65 0.21
N THR A 129 -27.59 23.51 1.03
CA THR A 129 -28.13 24.83 1.37
C THR A 129 -29.22 24.89 2.43
N LEU A 130 -28.73 25.08 3.65
CA LEU A 130 -29.11 26.07 4.67
C LEU A 130 -29.87 27.37 4.26
N GLN A 131 -30.42 27.51 3.05
CA GLN A 131 -31.21 28.68 2.69
C GLN A 131 -32.48 28.25 1.98
N SER A 132 -33.56 28.49 2.73
CA SER A 132 -34.89 28.86 2.27
C SER A 132 -35.65 27.86 1.40
N VAL A 133 -36.85 27.57 1.91
CA VAL A 133 -38.04 27.12 1.18
C VAL A 133 -38.30 25.60 1.21
N LYS A 134 -39.29 25.24 2.06
CA LYS A 134 -40.19 24.06 2.04
C LYS A 134 -39.81 22.80 2.84
N SER A 135 -39.81 22.96 4.16
CA SER A 135 -40.60 22.26 5.20
C SER A 135 -41.36 20.92 4.96
N SER A 136 -41.08 20.07 3.96
CA SER A 136 -41.62 18.69 3.94
C SER A 136 -40.66 17.60 3.43
N VAL A 137 -39.44 17.95 3.02
CA VAL A 137 -38.55 17.03 2.32
C VAL A 137 -37.61 16.32 3.30
N HIS A 138 -37.94 15.05 3.58
CA HIS A 138 -37.06 14.00 4.12
C HIS A 138 -36.18 14.38 5.32
N ARG A 139 -36.72 14.26 6.54
CA ARG A 139 -35.86 14.13 7.73
C ARG A 139 -35.03 12.86 7.55
N PRO A 140 -33.68 12.92 7.51
CA PRO A 140 -32.87 11.70 7.40
C PRO A 140 -33.18 10.80 8.59
N SER A 141 -33.39 9.51 8.31
CA SER A 141 -33.60 8.50 9.35
C SER A 141 -32.44 8.51 10.35
N LEU A 142 -32.68 8.08 11.60
CA LEU A 142 -31.62 7.95 12.59
C LEU A 142 -30.47 7.07 12.07
N MET A 143 -30.81 5.99 11.35
CA MET A 143 -29.84 5.13 10.68
C MET A 143 -28.99 5.88 9.66
N ALA A 144 -29.61 6.72 8.81
CA ALA A 144 -28.88 7.56 7.87
C ALA A 144 -27.89 8.49 8.57
N ARG A 145 -28.27 9.09 9.70
CA ARG A 145 -27.39 9.97 10.49
C ARG A 145 -26.20 9.22 11.06
N VAL A 146 -26.43 8.04 11.64
CA VAL A 146 -25.37 7.20 12.22
C VAL A 146 -24.42 6.72 11.13
N CYS A 147 -24.94 6.13 10.05
CA CYS A 147 -24.16 5.62 8.93
C CYS A 147 -23.42 6.71 8.14
N THR A 148 -23.87 7.97 8.16
CA THR A 148 -23.23 9.07 7.40
C THR A 148 -22.47 10.07 8.27
N SER A 149 -22.30 9.76 9.56
CA SER A 149 -21.44 10.50 10.47
C SER A 149 -19.96 10.40 10.04
N ILE A 150 -19.13 11.35 10.48
CA ILE A 150 -17.69 11.34 10.15
C ILE A 150 -17.00 10.07 10.70
N PRO A 151 -17.26 9.63 11.95
CA PRO A 151 -16.67 8.40 12.46
C PRO A 151 -17.06 7.16 11.66
N SER A 152 -18.34 7.02 11.29
CA SER A 152 -18.77 5.85 10.50
C SER A 152 -18.21 5.87 9.08
N LYS A 153 -18.02 7.04 8.45
CA LYS A 153 -17.31 7.14 7.16
C LYS A 153 -15.88 6.61 7.20
N MET A 154 -15.21 6.74 8.34
CA MET A 154 -13.87 6.24 8.53
C MET A 154 -13.89 4.76 8.92
N VAL A 155 -14.72 4.37 9.89
CA VAL A 155 -14.69 3.03 10.49
C VAL A 155 -15.50 2.00 9.71
N LEU A 156 -16.70 2.34 9.23
CA LEU A 156 -17.65 1.38 8.66
C LEU A 156 -17.11 0.62 7.43
N PRO A 157 -16.42 1.26 6.46
CA PRO A 157 -15.84 0.53 5.33
C PRO A 157 -14.84 -0.55 5.77
N TRP A 158 -13.98 -0.21 6.74
CA TRP A 158 -13.01 -1.14 7.29
C TRP A 158 -13.66 -2.21 8.17
N ALA A 159 -14.67 -1.84 8.96
CA ALA A 159 -15.40 -2.78 9.80
C ALA A 159 -16.15 -3.82 8.95
N MET A 160 -16.79 -3.40 7.85
CA MET A 160 -17.45 -4.32 6.92
C MET A 160 -16.45 -5.23 6.20
N ALA A 161 -15.33 -4.67 5.75
CA ALA A 161 -14.25 -5.47 5.16
C ALA A 161 -13.71 -6.52 6.14
N GLY A 162 -13.42 -6.10 7.38
CA GLY A 162 -12.97 -7.00 8.43
C GLY A 162 -14.00 -8.07 8.80
N ALA A 163 -15.29 -7.74 8.84
CA ALA A 163 -16.35 -8.69 9.10
C ALA A 163 -16.47 -9.77 8.00
N VAL A 164 -16.43 -9.36 6.73
CA VAL A 164 -16.46 -10.29 5.60
C VAL A 164 -15.20 -11.15 5.55
N PHE A 165 -14.03 -10.55 5.79
CA PHE A 165 -12.78 -11.30 5.85
C PHE A 165 -12.78 -12.33 6.99
N LYS A 166 -13.29 -11.96 8.17
CA LYS A 166 -13.43 -12.89 9.30
C LYS A 166 -14.36 -14.06 8.99
N GLU A 167 -15.45 -13.83 8.26
CA GLU A 167 -16.40 -14.89 7.91
C GLU A 167 -15.81 -15.86 6.88
N LEU A 168 -15.02 -15.36 5.92
CA LEU A 168 -14.48 -16.16 4.82
C LEU A 168 -13.12 -16.81 5.12
N ALA A 169 -12.30 -16.15 5.94
CA ALA A 169 -10.97 -16.61 6.35
C ALA A 169 -10.78 -16.39 7.87
N PRO A 170 -11.53 -17.14 8.72
CA PRO A 170 -11.51 -16.95 10.17
C PRO A 170 -10.13 -17.22 10.77
N THR A 171 -9.42 -18.25 10.31
CA THR A 171 -8.10 -18.62 10.83
C THR A 171 -7.08 -17.54 10.50
N ALA A 172 -7.04 -17.08 9.25
CA ALA A 172 -6.16 -15.99 8.84
C ALA A 172 -6.49 -14.69 9.60
N PHE A 173 -7.77 -14.40 9.86
CA PHE A 173 -8.17 -13.23 10.65
C PHE A 173 -7.64 -13.34 12.09
N ASP A 174 -7.89 -14.46 12.78
CA ASP A 174 -7.44 -14.66 14.16
C ASP A 174 -5.91 -14.66 14.28
N ASN A 175 -5.22 -15.25 13.31
CA ASN A 175 -3.76 -15.19 13.22
C ASN A 175 -3.27 -13.75 13.02
N THR A 176 -3.95 -12.95 12.19
CA THR A 176 -3.60 -11.53 11.97
C THR A 176 -3.73 -10.74 13.27
N ILE A 177 -4.81 -10.95 14.03
CA ILE A 177 -4.99 -10.31 15.33
C ILE A 177 -3.89 -10.75 16.30
N THR A 178 -3.59 -12.05 16.36
CA THR A 178 -2.56 -12.59 17.24
C THR A 178 -1.18 -11.99 16.91
N SER A 179 -0.81 -11.94 15.63
CA SER A 179 0.43 -11.33 15.15
C SER A 179 0.51 -9.84 15.46
N LEU A 180 -0.59 -9.10 15.32
CA LEU A 180 -0.64 -7.67 15.68
C LEU A 180 -0.45 -7.47 17.20
N GLU A 181 -1.07 -8.33 18.01
CA GLU A 181 -0.97 -8.31 19.47
C GLU A 181 0.42 -8.72 19.98
N SER A 182 1.09 -9.67 19.34
CA SER A 182 2.40 -10.16 19.80
C SER A 182 3.58 -9.35 19.27
N ASP A 183 3.52 -8.91 18.02
CA ASP A 183 4.73 -8.43 17.32
C ASP A 183 4.77 -6.91 17.18
N ILE A 184 3.63 -6.23 17.24
CA ILE A 184 3.51 -4.78 16.97
C ILE A 184 3.06 -4.00 18.20
N LEU A 185 2.06 -4.51 18.92
CA LEU A 185 1.47 -3.81 20.06
C LEU A 185 2.23 -4.13 21.36
N ASP A 186 2.35 -3.13 22.23
CA ASP A 186 2.90 -3.32 23.57
C ASP A 186 2.00 -4.29 24.38
N PRO A 187 2.57 -5.35 25.01
CA PRO A 187 1.83 -6.25 25.87
C PRO A 187 0.94 -5.56 26.91
N GLY A 188 1.40 -4.42 27.46
CA GLY A 188 0.62 -3.62 28.41
C GLY A 188 -0.66 -3.04 27.80
N PHE A 189 -0.58 -2.55 26.55
CA PHE A 189 -1.74 -2.05 25.82
C PHE A 189 -2.72 -3.18 25.45
N VAL A 190 -2.19 -4.33 25.02
CA VAL A 190 -3.02 -5.50 24.67
C VAL A 190 -3.82 -6.00 25.88
N ALA A 191 -3.22 -6.06 27.06
CA ALA A 191 -3.93 -6.46 28.28
C ALA A 191 -5.06 -5.50 28.65
N GLN A 192 -4.83 -4.18 28.54
CA GLN A 192 -5.86 -3.18 28.79
C GLN A 192 -6.99 -3.25 27.75
N TYR A 193 -6.64 -3.36 26.46
CA TYR A 193 -7.59 -3.53 25.38
C TYR A 193 -8.49 -4.76 25.59
N LYS A 194 -7.90 -5.93 25.90
CA LYS A 194 -8.66 -7.17 26.16
C LYS A 194 -9.60 -7.03 27.35
N THR A 195 -9.16 -6.34 28.41
CA THR A 195 -10.00 -6.07 29.58
C THR A 195 -11.17 -5.16 29.23
N LEU A 196 -10.92 -4.05 28.55
CA LEU A 196 -11.95 -3.11 28.08
C LEU A 196 -12.93 -3.80 27.13
N TRP A 197 -12.44 -4.60 26.20
CA TRP A 197 -13.28 -5.37 25.28
C TRP A 197 -14.18 -6.35 26.03
N ARG A 198 -13.64 -7.07 27.03
CA ARG A 198 -14.42 -7.99 27.84
C ARG A 198 -15.53 -7.25 28.59
N ASP A 199 -15.19 -6.17 29.28
CA ASP A 199 -16.13 -5.47 30.15
C ASP A 199 -17.22 -4.72 29.37
N TYR A 200 -16.84 -3.97 28.32
CA TYR A 200 -17.80 -3.18 27.57
C TYR A 200 -18.54 -3.98 26.51
N TYR A 201 -17.83 -4.79 25.71
CA TYR A 201 -18.45 -5.49 24.59
C TYR A 201 -19.09 -6.81 25.06
N THR A 202 -18.34 -7.70 25.70
CA THR A 202 -18.89 -9.03 26.03
C THR A 202 -19.88 -9.01 27.19
N ASN A 203 -19.56 -8.29 28.28
CA ASN A 203 -20.40 -8.23 29.47
C ASN A 203 -21.50 -7.17 29.38
N GLY A 204 -21.24 -6.05 28.69
CA GLY A 204 -22.21 -4.97 28.50
C GLY A 204 -23.05 -5.12 27.24
N ALA A 205 -22.50 -4.70 26.11
CA ALA A 205 -23.25 -4.52 24.87
C ALA A 205 -23.85 -5.81 24.30
N LYS A 206 -23.06 -6.90 24.26
CA LYS A 206 -23.52 -8.20 23.73
C LYS A 206 -24.65 -8.77 24.58
N LYS A 207 -24.49 -8.77 25.90
CA LYS A 207 -25.52 -9.28 26.82
C LYS A 207 -26.80 -8.45 26.71
N ALA A 208 -26.69 -7.12 26.74
CA ALA A 208 -27.83 -6.23 26.56
C ALA A 208 -28.52 -6.41 25.19
N SER A 209 -27.77 -6.67 24.11
CA SER A 209 -28.36 -6.93 22.79
C SER A 209 -29.11 -8.26 22.73
N ILE A 210 -28.62 -9.29 23.43
CA ILE A 210 -29.29 -10.59 23.51
C ILE A 210 -30.57 -10.45 24.33
N GLU A 211 -30.51 -9.82 25.51
CA GLU A 211 -31.68 -9.55 26.34
C GLU A 211 -32.73 -8.71 25.59
N ALA A 212 -32.31 -7.68 24.84
CA ALA A 212 -33.22 -6.88 24.02
C ALA A 212 -33.83 -7.70 22.87
N ALA A 213 -33.07 -8.58 22.22
CA ALA A 213 -33.56 -9.45 21.17
C ALA A 213 -34.58 -10.46 21.71
N GLU A 214 -34.29 -11.09 22.86
CA GLU A 214 -35.21 -12.02 23.55
C GLU A 214 -36.50 -11.32 24.00
N LEU A 215 -36.41 -10.10 24.53
CA LEU A 215 -37.58 -9.31 24.90
C LEU A 215 -38.43 -8.91 23.68
N LEU A 216 -37.79 -8.56 22.57
CA LEU A 216 -38.49 -8.24 21.32
C LEU A 216 -39.15 -9.48 20.73
N GLU A 217 -38.45 -10.60 20.69
CA GLU A 217 -38.99 -11.87 20.21
C GLU A 217 -40.18 -12.31 21.07
N GLY A 218 -40.05 -12.27 22.40
CA GLY A 218 -41.15 -12.58 23.32
C GLY A 218 -42.36 -11.67 23.13
N LYS A 219 -42.14 -10.36 22.89
CA LYS A 219 -43.23 -9.43 22.56
C LYS A 219 -43.87 -9.73 21.21
N LEU A 220 -43.06 -10.02 20.18
CA LEU A 220 -43.55 -10.32 18.85
C LEU A 220 -44.39 -11.60 18.84
N GLN A 221 -43.90 -12.65 19.51
CA GLN A 221 -44.65 -13.89 19.73
C GLN A 221 -45.95 -13.63 20.51
N GLY A 222 -45.92 -12.78 21.53
CA GLY A 222 -47.11 -12.33 22.27
C GLY A 222 -48.13 -11.61 21.38
N TYR A 223 -47.70 -10.70 20.52
CA TYR A 223 -48.57 -10.00 19.57
C TYR A 223 -49.16 -10.93 18.50
N ILE A 224 -48.36 -11.87 17.98
CA ILE A 224 -48.84 -12.91 17.06
C ILE A 224 -49.91 -13.76 17.75
N GLY A 225 -49.69 -14.15 19.01
CA GLY A 225 -50.66 -14.87 19.82
C GLY A 225 -51.95 -14.09 20.03
N PHE A 226 -51.85 -12.81 20.37
CA PHE A 226 -53.01 -11.92 20.53
C PHE A 226 -53.80 -11.75 19.23
N ALA A 227 -53.12 -11.45 18.13
CA ALA A 227 -53.75 -11.30 16.81
C ALA A 227 -54.45 -12.60 16.36
N ARG A 228 -53.81 -13.75 16.59
CA ARG A 228 -54.41 -15.06 16.31
C ARG A 228 -55.70 -15.27 17.11
N ASN A 229 -55.68 -15.00 18.42
CA ASN A 229 -56.86 -15.13 19.27
C ASN A 229 -57.96 -14.16 18.85
N PHE A 230 -57.62 -12.91 18.54
CA PHE A 230 -58.57 -11.92 18.06
C PHE A 230 -59.30 -12.40 16.80
N ILE A 231 -58.57 -12.92 15.81
CA ILE A 231 -59.16 -13.46 14.58
C ILE A 231 -60.11 -14.65 14.88
N ILE A 232 -59.70 -15.58 15.75
CA ILE A 232 -60.53 -16.75 16.12
C ILE A 232 -61.82 -16.32 16.83
N TYR A 233 -61.76 -15.34 17.74
CA TYR A 233 -62.93 -14.87 18.46
C TYR A 233 -63.83 -13.94 17.64
N SER A 234 -63.29 -13.22 16.65
CA SER A 234 -64.11 -12.36 15.77
C SER A 234 -64.78 -13.11 14.61
N THR A 235 -64.39 -14.36 14.34
CA THR A 235 -64.99 -15.21 13.28
C THR A 235 -65.97 -16.26 13.82
N ARG A 236 -66.19 -16.31 15.14
CA ARG A 236 -67.29 -17.04 15.77
C ARG A 236 -68.47 -16.12 16.03
#